data_AF-C4M8L4-F1
#
_entry.id   AF-C4M8L4-F1
#
_cell.length_a   1.000
_cell.length_b   1.000
_cell.length_c   1.000
_cell.angle_alpha   90.00
_cell.angle_beta   90.00
_cell.angle_gamma   90.00
#
_symmetry.space_group_name_H-M   'P 1'
#
loop_
_entity.id
_entity.type
_entity.pdbx_description
1 polymer ?
#
loop_
_entity_poly.entity_id
_entity_poly.type
_entity_poly.pdbx_seq_one_letter_code
_entity_poly.pdbx_strand_id
1 'polypeptide(L)'
;MMKVFICIILFVSLTYAVSCLDNQYVSLTGECQNCSSHCSSCFDAESCQRCEFGYELRKDKSGSFTCNQCGSHCALCSMGVCTQCEDDYAIKDGECEEVIDNSKTVILILGIIVAVVVIAIGADIMISFILKKTVWAQSDKK
;
A
#
# COMPACT_ATOMS: atom_id res chain seq x y z
N MET A 1 2.25 -32.86 44.67
CA MET A 1 1.72 -32.59 43.32
C MET A 1 1.27 -31.13 43.14
N MET A 2 0.53 -30.52 44.08
CA MET A 2 0.05 -29.13 43.99
C MET A 2 1.15 -28.03 43.91
N LYS A 3 2.31 -28.25 44.55
CA LYS A 3 3.47 -27.32 44.51
C LYS A 3 4.12 -27.22 43.13
N VAL A 4 4.06 -28.30 42.34
CA VAL A 4 4.64 -28.34 40.98
C VAL A 4 3.75 -27.57 40.01
N PHE A 5 2.42 -27.68 40.14
CA PHE A 5 1.46 -26.89 39.36
C PHE A 5 1.58 -25.38 39.64
N ILE A 6 1.75 -24.98 40.91
CA ILE A 6 1.98 -23.58 41.26
C ILE A 6 3.29 -23.08 40.64
N CYS A 7 4.35 -23.89 40.67
CA CYS A 7 5.62 -23.55 40.02
C CYS A 7 5.46 -23.39 38.50
N ILE A 8 4.78 -24.33 37.83
CA ILE A 8 4.53 -24.27 36.38
C ILE A 8 3.72 -23.03 36.02
N ILE A 9 2.67 -22.68 36.79
CA ILE A 9 1.89 -21.45 36.56
C ILE A 9 2.77 -20.20 36.73
N LEU A 10 3.60 -20.13 37.77
CA LEU A 10 4.50 -19.00 37.99
C LEU A 10 5.59 -18.88 36.90
N PHE A 11 6.13 -20.01 36.44
CA PHE A 11 7.08 -20.06 35.32
C PHE A 11 6.42 -19.65 34.00
N VAL A 12 5.19 -20.12 33.74
CA VAL A 12 4.41 -19.77 32.54
C VAL A 12 4.09 -18.27 32.53
N SER A 13 3.67 -17.69 33.66
CA SER A 13 3.47 -16.25 33.82
C SER A 13 4.75 -15.43 33.62
N LEU A 14 5.93 -15.94 34.04
CA LEU A 14 7.23 -15.28 33.85
C LEU A 14 7.71 -15.30 32.39
N THR A 15 7.16 -16.19 31.55
CA THR A 15 7.60 -16.39 30.16
C THR A 15 6.76 -15.64 29.12
N TYR A 16 5.65 -15.01 29.50
CA TYR A 16 4.89 -14.18 28.57
C TYR A 16 5.60 -12.83 28.39
N ALA A 17 6.38 -12.70 27.33
CA ALA A 17 6.71 -11.40 26.79
C ALA A 17 5.39 -10.74 26.36
N VAL A 18 4.99 -9.66 27.04
CA VAL A 18 3.85 -8.85 26.63
C VAL A 18 4.20 -8.21 25.29
N SER A 19 3.58 -8.69 24.21
CA SER A 19 3.68 -8.09 22.88
C SER A 19 2.46 -7.19 22.64
N CYS A 20 2.69 -5.91 22.35
CA CYS A 20 1.64 -4.99 21.95
C CYS A 20 1.42 -5.02 20.43
N LEU A 21 0.32 -4.41 19.96
CA LEU A 21 0.07 -4.22 18.53
C LEU A 21 1.08 -3.20 17.94
N ASP A 22 1.12 -3.11 16.61
CA ASP A 22 1.77 -1.99 15.93
C ASP A 22 1.23 -0.65 16.46
N ASN A 23 2.06 0.40 16.48
CA ASN A 23 1.75 1.70 17.08
C ASN A 23 1.54 1.68 18.63
N GLN A 24 2.04 0.66 19.32
CA GLN A 24 2.00 0.59 20.78
C GLN A 24 3.35 0.21 21.40
N TYR A 25 3.54 0.59 22.67
CA TYR A 25 4.68 0.20 23.50
C TYR A 25 4.21 -0.31 24.87
N VAL A 26 5.05 -1.10 25.54
CA VAL A 26 4.78 -1.60 26.89
C VAL A 26 5.22 -0.54 27.90
N SER A 27 4.28 -0.01 28.67
CA SER A 27 4.55 0.93 29.77
C SER A 27 5.24 0.23 30.96
N LEU A 28 5.77 1.01 31.90
CA LEU A 28 6.36 0.52 33.15
C LEU A 28 5.39 -0.31 34.02
N THR A 29 4.08 -0.11 33.83
CA THR A 29 3.01 -0.89 34.48
C THR A 29 2.72 -2.23 33.79
N GLY A 30 3.36 -2.50 32.65
CA GLY A 30 3.10 -3.69 31.83
C GLY A 30 1.90 -3.56 30.88
N GLU A 31 1.30 -2.38 30.78
CA GLU A 31 0.17 -2.11 29.90
C GLU A 31 0.62 -1.60 28.52
N CYS A 32 -0.10 -1.97 27.47
CA CYS A 32 0.12 -1.42 26.13
C CYS A 32 -0.45 -0.02 26.02
N GLN A 33 0.41 0.94 25.69
CA GLN A 33 0.07 2.34 25.49
C GLN A 33 0.36 2.73 24.04
N ASN A 34 -0.41 3.68 23.51
CA ASN A 34 -0.27 4.12 22.13
C ASN A 34 0.97 5.01 21.96
N CYS A 35 1.64 4.91 20.81
CA CYS A 35 2.71 5.84 20.48
C CYS A 35 2.16 7.25 20.19
N SER A 36 3.09 8.22 20.14
CA SER A 36 2.81 9.58 19.67
C SER A 36 2.26 9.59 18.25
N SER A 37 1.60 10.69 17.87
CA SER A 37 1.06 10.87 16.51
C SER A 37 2.11 10.61 15.41
N HIS A 38 1.69 9.95 14.33
CA HIS A 38 2.50 9.64 13.15
C HIS A 38 3.69 8.71 13.38
N CYS A 39 3.71 8.02 14.52
CA CYS A 39 4.71 7.03 14.87
C CYS A 39 4.13 5.62 14.66
N SER A 40 4.73 4.83 13.78
CA SER A 40 4.31 3.44 13.56
C SER A 40 4.87 2.48 14.61
N SER A 41 5.98 2.85 15.26
CA SER A 41 6.55 2.10 16.40
C SER A 41 7.40 3.02 17.27
N CYS A 42 7.31 2.89 18.60
CA CYS A 42 7.99 3.75 19.56
C CYS A 42 8.68 2.95 20.67
N PHE A 43 9.68 3.56 21.30
CA PHE A 43 10.32 3.02 22.51
C PHE A 43 9.49 3.33 23.76
N ASP A 44 8.89 4.51 23.79
CA ASP A 44 8.06 5.04 24.88
C ASP A 44 7.08 6.09 24.33
N ALA A 45 6.38 6.80 25.22
CA ALA A 45 5.40 7.83 24.85
C ALA A 45 5.97 8.99 24.01
N GLU A 46 7.27 9.30 24.18
CA GLU A 46 7.91 10.50 23.63
C GLU A 46 8.90 10.17 22.51
N SER A 47 9.48 8.97 22.51
CA SER A 47 10.52 8.58 21.59
C SER A 47 10.05 7.55 20.57
N CYS A 48 9.91 8.00 19.33
CA CYS A 48 9.56 7.18 18.19
C CYS A 48 10.76 6.39 17.64
N GLN A 49 10.51 5.18 17.14
CA GLN A 49 11.50 4.33 16.46
C GLN A 49 11.30 4.37 14.93
N ARG A 50 10.04 4.39 14.48
CA ARG A 50 9.69 4.45 13.06
C ARG A 50 8.45 5.30 12.86
N CYS A 51 8.51 6.17 11.86
CA CYS A 51 7.38 7.01 11.49
C CYS A 51 6.47 6.33 10.46
N GLU A 52 5.27 6.86 10.30
CA GLU A 52 4.38 6.53 9.19
C GLU A 52 4.93 7.07 7.86
N PHE A 53 4.40 6.58 6.73
CA PHE A 53 4.72 7.15 5.42
C PHE A 53 4.34 8.64 5.36
N GLY A 54 5.16 9.44 4.68
CA GLY A 54 5.04 10.89 4.67
C GLY A 54 5.65 11.60 5.88
N TYR A 55 6.34 10.87 6.77
CA TYR A 55 7.06 11.43 7.92
C TYR A 55 8.48 10.90 8.03
N GLU A 56 9.42 11.76 8.44
CA GLU A 56 10.79 11.39 8.75
C GLU A 56 11.08 11.43 10.25
N LEU A 57 11.95 10.51 10.69
CA LEU A 57 12.42 10.48 12.07
C LEU A 57 13.45 11.61 12.30
N ARG A 58 13.15 12.51 13.22
CA ARG A 58 14.02 13.62 13.60
C ARG A 58 14.24 13.64 15.09
N LYS A 59 15.41 14.14 15.49
CA LYS A 59 15.69 14.41 16.89
C LYS A 59 15.19 15.81 17.22
N ASP A 60 14.32 15.91 18.22
CA ASP A 60 13.84 17.19 18.73
C ASP A 60 14.91 17.89 19.59
N LYS A 61 14.56 19.06 20.13
CA LYS A 61 15.44 19.83 21.02
C LYS A 61 15.66 19.16 22.39
N SER A 62 14.72 18.32 22.82
CA SER A 62 14.77 17.52 24.07
C SER A 62 15.74 16.34 23.94
N GLY A 63 16.02 15.91 22.71
CA GLY A 63 16.78 14.71 22.40
C GLY A 63 15.91 13.48 22.11
N SER A 64 14.59 13.63 22.09
CA SER A 64 13.62 12.58 21.75
C SER A 64 13.44 12.47 20.24
N PHE A 65 13.11 11.27 19.76
CA PHE A 65 12.88 11.04 18.34
C PHE A 65 11.40 11.29 17.99
N THR A 66 11.13 12.29 17.16
CA THR A 66 9.79 12.68 16.72
C THR A 66 9.62 12.49 15.22
N CYS A 67 8.37 12.38 14.78
CA CYS A 67 8.04 12.26 13.36
C CYS A 67 7.67 13.61 12.78
N ASN A 68 8.48 14.10 11.85
CA ASN A 68 8.25 15.36 11.16
C ASN A 68 7.69 15.09 9.78
N GLN A 69 6.67 15.85 9.38
CA GLN A 69 6.04 15.69 8.09
C GLN A 69 7.01 16.01 6.95
N CYS A 70 7.03 15.17 5.92
CA CYS A 70 7.72 15.41 4.68
C CYS A 70 7.03 16.50 3.85
N GLY A 71 7.70 16.96 2.78
CA GLY A 71 7.10 17.86 1.79
C GLY A 71 5.85 17.26 1.13
N SER A 72 5.10 18.10 0.42
CA SER A 72 3.90 17.67 -0.30
C SER A 72 4.22 16.55 -1.31
N HIS A 73 3.34 15.54 -1.39
CA HIS A 73 3.47 14.38 -2.28
C HIS A 73 4.74 13.53 -2.09
N CYS A 74 5.39 13.66 -0.94
CA CYS A 74 6.58 12.93 -0.59
C CYS A 74 6.27 11.76 0.35
N ALA A 75 6.46 10.53 -0.12
CA ALA A 75 6.25 9.31 0.65
C ALA A 75 7.38 9.04 1.66
N LEU A 76 8.63 9.35 1.28
CA LEU A 76 9.81 9.26 2.15
C LEU A 76 10.71 10.47 1.97
N CYS A 77 11.15 11.06 3.07
CA CYS A 77 12.12 12.13 3.06
C CYS A 77 13.30 11.85 4.01
N SER A 78 14.43 12.51 3.73
CA SER A 78 15.62 12.49 4.58
C SER A 78 16.19 13.90 4.69
N MET A 79 16.34 14.35 5.93
CA MET A 79 16.77 15.71 6.23
C MET A 79 15.87 16.79 5.59
N GLY A 80 14.59 16.48 5.36
CA GLY A 80 13.63 17.37 4.70
C GLY A 80 13.70 17.34 3.17
N VAL A 81 14.60 16.56 2.58
CA VAL A 81 14.69 16.33 1.12
C VAL A 81 13.92 15.08 0.77
N CYS A 82 13.08 15.13 -0.26
CA CYS A 82 12.33 13.96 -0.67
C CYS A 82 13.21 12.91 -1.36
N THR A 83 13.09 11.65 -0.94
CA THR A 83 13.81 10.49 -1.50
C THR A 83 12.86 9.52 -2.21
N GLN A 84 11.56 9.62 -1.96
CA GLN A 84 10.52 8.88 -2.67
C GLN A 84 9.23 9.69 -2.72
N CYS A 85 8.69 9.91 -3.92
CA CYS A 85 7.40 10.57 -4.12
C CYS A 85 6.25 9.57 -4.15
N GLU A 86 5.03 10.07 -3.97
CA GLU A 86 3.78 9.36 -4.26
C GLU A 86 3.67 9.01 -5.76
N ASP A 87 2.74 8.11 -6.09
CA ASP A 87 2.45 7.77 -7.47
C ASP A 87 2.09 9.02 -8.29
N ASP A 88 2.52 9.05 -9.55
CA ASP A 88 2.35 10.18 -10.48
C ASP A 88 3.18 11.44 -10.13
N TYR A 89 4.13 11.34 -9.18
CA TYR A 89 5.11 12.40 -8.88
C TYR A 89 6.55 11.93 -9.08
N ALA A 90 7.46 12.85 -9.44
CA ALA A 90 8.88 12.59 -9.56
C ALA A 90 9.71 13.60 -8.77
N ILE A 91 10.86 13.14 -8.29
CA ILE A 91 11.81 13.97 -7.56
C ILE A 91 12.50 14.92 -8.52
N LYS A 92 12.39 16.22 -8.25
CA LYS A 92 13.11 17.27 -8.94
C LYS A 92 13.58 18.30 -7.93
N ASP A 93 14.89 18.56 -7.91
CA ASP A 93 15.53 19.46 -6.94
C ASP A 93 15.24 19.15 -5.45
N GLY A 94 14.92 17.89 -5.15
CA GLY A 94 14.62 17.43 -3.79
C GLY A 94 13.16 17.55 -3.36
N GLU A 95 12.29 18.00 -4.26
CA GLU A 95 10.83 18.11 -4.09
C GLU A 95 10.10 17.19 -5.07
N CYS A 96 8.82 16.92 -4.81
CA CYS A 96 7.98 16.11 -5.68
C CYS A 96 7.17 17.01 -6.62
N GLU A 97 7.41 16.87 -7.92
CA GLU A 97 6.61 17.51 -8.97
C GLU A 97 5.73 16.48 -9.68
N GLU A 98 4.52 16.90 -10.06
CA GLU A 98 3.57 16.06 -10.80
C GLU A 98 4.15 15.69 -12.17
N VAL A 99 4.10 14.39 -12.49
CA VAL A 99 4.49 13.86 -13.78
C VAL A 99 3.24 13.61 -14.60
N ILE A 100 3.15 14.27 -15.75
CA ILE A 100 2.10 13.98 -16.73
C ILE A 100 2.45 12.66 -17.43
N ASP A 101 2.07 11.53 -16.84
CA ASP A 101 2.25 10.22 -17.45
C ASP A 101 1.12 9.92 -18.46
N ASN A 102 1.40 10.25 -19.73
CA ASN A 102 0.50 9.93 -20.84
C ASN A 102 0.46 8.42 -21.18
N SER A 103 1.34 7.59 -20.60
CA SER A 103 1.43 6.16 -20.89
C SER A 103 0.14 5.42 -20.53
N LYS A 104 -0.43 5.69 -19.35
CA LYS A 104 -1.69 5.08 -18.89
C LYS A 104 -2.83 5.35 -19.89
N THR A 105 -2.93 6.59 -20.36
CA THR A 105 -3.92 7.02 -21.37
C THR A 105 -3.71 6.34 -22.72
N VAL A 106 -2.46 6.23 -23.18
CA VAL A 106 -2.12 5.55 -24.44
C VAL A 106 -2.46 4.05 -24.37
N ILE A 107 -2.13 3.38 -23.27
CA ILE A 107 -2.44 1.95 -23.07
C ILE A 107 -3.96 1.72 -23.08
N LEU A 108 -4.73 2.56 -22.41
CA LEU A 108 -6.20 2.49 -22.42
C LEU A 108 -6.77 2.66 -23.83
N ILE A 109 -6.29 3.66 -24.59
CA ILE A 109 -6.75 3.90 -25.97
C ILE A 109 -6.40 2.71 -26.87
N LEU A 110 -5.17 2.19 -26.80
CA LEU A 110 -4.76 1.03 -27.58
C LEU A 110 -5.60 -0.22 -27.24
N GLY A 111 -5.90 -0.43 -25.96
CA GLY A 111 -6.77 -1.52 -25.52
C GLY A 111 -8.17 -1.44 -26.11
N ILE A 112 -8.77 -0.25 -26.12
CA ILE A 112 -10.09 -0.01 -26.73
C ILE A 112 -10.05 -0.27 -28.25
N ILE A 113 -9.03 0.24 -28.95
CA ILE A 113 -8.89 0.04 -30.40
C ILE A 113 -8.80 -1.45 -30.73
N VAL A 114 -7.96 -2.20 -30.01
CA VAL A 114 -7.81 -3.65 -30.23
C VAL A 114 -9.13 -4.39 -29.99
N ALA A 115 -9.86 -4.04 -28.93
CA ALA A 115 -11.16 -4.64 -28.63
C ALA A 115 -12.19 -4.39 -29.75
N VAL A 116 -12.26 -3.16 -30.26
CA VAL A 116 -13.17 -2.79 -31.37
C VAL A 116 -12.83 -3.57 -32.63
N VAL A 117 -11.55 -3.70 -32.97
CA VAL A 117 -11.09 -4.46 -34.14
C VAL A 117 -11.47 -5.93 -34.03
N VAL A 118 -11.27 -6.55 -32.86
CA VAL A 118 -11.65 -7.96 -32.62
C VAL A 118 -13.16 -8.16 -32.73
N ILE A 119 -13.96 -7.26 -32.18
CA ILE A 119 -15.43 -7.32 -32.26
C ILE A 119 -15.90 -7.17 -33.71
N ALA A 120 -15.34 -6.23 -34.46
CA ALA A 120 -15.69 -6.00 -35.86
C ALA A 120 -15.38 -7.24 -36.71
N ILE A 121 -14.16 -7.77 -36.61
CA ILE A 121 -13.76 -8.99 -37.32
C ILE A 121 -14.65 -10.17 -36.91
N GLY A 122 -14.95 -10.31 -35.61
CA GLY A 122 -15.84 -11.36 -35.10
C GLY A 122 -17.26 -11.25 -35.65
N ALA A 123 -17.80 -10.03 -35.75
CA ALA A 123 -19.12 -9.76 -36.32
C ALA A 123 -19.16 -10.09 -37.82
N ASP A 124 -18.15 -9.68 -38.58
CA ASP A 124 -18.06 -9.95 -40.02
C ASP A 124 -18.00 -11.46 -40.33
N ILE A 125 -17.24 -12.23 -39.53
CA ILE A 125 -17.16 -13.69 -39.63
C ILE A 125 -18.53 -14.33 -39.30
N MET A 126 -19.17 -13.90 -38.22
CA MET A 126 -20.49 -14.42 -37.81
C MET A 126 -21.58 -14.13 -38.86
N ILE A 127 -21.62 -12.91 -39.40
CA ILE A 127 -22.58 -12.52 -40.45
C ILE A 127 -22.35 -13.36 -41.70
N SER A 128 -21.09 -13.53 -42.11
CA SER A 128 -20.73 -14.35 -43.27
C SER A 128 -21.21 -15.80 -43.11
N PHE A 129 -21.10 -16.37 -41.91
CA PHE A 129 -21.57 -17.72 -41.61
C PHE A 129 -23.10 -17.83 -41.64
N ILE A 130 -23.82 -16.82 -41.12
CA ILE A 130 -25.29 -16.76 -41.14
C ILE A 130 -25.80 -16.64 -42.59
N LEU A 131 -25.24 -15.73 -43.39
CA LEU A 131 -25.61 -15.56 -44.79
C LEU A 131 -25.34 -16.82 -45.61
N LYS A 132 -24.22 -17.50 -45.36
CA LYS A 132 -23.94 -18.79 -46.00
C LYS A 132 -25.00 -19.82 -45.61
N LYS A 133 -25.38 -19.95 -44.33
CA LYS A 133 -26.44 -20.88 -43.92
C LYS A 133 -27.80 -20.58 -44.54
N THR A 134 -28.21 -19.30 -44.62
CA THR A 134 -29.52 -18.94 -45.19
C THR A 134 -29.61 -19.20 -46.70
N VAL A 135 -28.53 -19.01 -47.45
CA VAL A 135 -28.49 -19.32 -48.90
C VAL A 135 -28.68 -20.82 -49.16
N TRP A 136 -28.04 -21.69 -48.38
CA TRP A 136 -28.13 -23.15 -48.58
C TRP A 136 -29.53 -23.65 -48.22
N ALA A 137 -30.15 -23.10 -47.16
CA ALA A 137 -31.52 -23.43 -46.77
C ALA A 137 -32.58 -23.02 -47.80
N GLN A 138 -32.31 -22.04 -48.68
CA GLN A 138 -33.18 -21.68 -49.80
C GLN A 138 -32.98 -22.61 -51.01
N SER A 139 -31.77 -23.15 -51.20
CA SER A 139 -31.45 -24.07 -52.30
C SER A 139 -32.11 -25.43 -52.15
N ASP A 140 -32.29 -25.94 -50.93
CA ASP A 140 -32.94 -27.24 -50.68
C ASP A 140 -34.47 -27.19 -50.83
N LYS A 141 -35.06 -26.00 -50.96
CA LYS A 141 -36.52 -25.80 -51.12
C LYS A 141 -36.96 -25.62 -52.58
N LYS A 142 -36.04 -25.68 -53.54
CA LYS A 142 -36.32 -25.53 -54.97
C LYS A 142 -36.01 -26.81 -55.72
#